data_AF-A0A0N4XPE0-F1
#
_entry.id   AF-A0A0N4XPE0-F1
#
_cell.length_a   1.000
_cell.length_b   1.000
_cell.length_c   1.000
_cell.angle_alpha   90.00
_cell.angle_beta   90.00
_cell.angle_gamma   90.00
#
_symmetry.space_group_name_H-M   'P 1'
#
loop_
_entity.id
_entity.type
_entity.pdbx_description
1 polymer ?
#
loop_
_entity_poly.entity_id
_entity_poly.type
_entity_poly.pdbx_seq_one_letter_code
_entity_poly.pdbx_strand_id
1 'polypeptide(L)'
;MCATRRLRRFEEAVKWNNRVDFRIATCLVILLCGWAEAQLSDEECESYHELVTESDYETFVDDCFGKEVLGFMDGVAKKFHARLVGSQSMFNRLFKEAKRVKFQIFVENTDFMAISMPEVTHIEGIQIRNNKKLKAVRLPKAVAYNRAKVGPAAVTVDGNAVLDEQSYTQLKALCPYCDIFKPTRCAALEPVKSSD
;
A
#
# COMPACT_ATOMS: atom_id res chain seq x y z
N MET A 1 -21.25 -19.67 -0.87
CA MET A 1 -22.21 -19.62 -1.99
C MET A 1 -21.86 -18.40 -2.83
N CYS A 2 -20.98 -18.56 -3.82
CA CYS A 2 -20.49 -17.49 -4.67
C CYS A 2 -21.40 -17.37 -5.89
N ALA A 3 -21.98 -16.20 -6.08
CA ALA A 3 -23.02 -15.97 -7.07
C ALA A 3 -22.41 -15.77 -8.47
N THR A 4 -22.70 -16.76 -9.31
CA THR A 4 -22.65 -16.76 -10.77
C THR A 4 -23.35 -15.54 -11.37
N ARG A 5 -22.62 -14.66 -12.05
CA ARG A 5 -23.14 -13.78 -13.10
C ARG A 5 -21.96 -13.17 -13.86
N ARG A 6 -21.67 -13.65 -15.08
CA ARG A 6 -21.50 -12.87 -16.33
C ARG A 6 -20.94 -13.74 -17.47
N LEU A 7 -21.65 -14.79 -17.85
CA LEU A 7 -21.44 -15.47 -19.13
C LEU A 7 -22.79 -15.51 -19.85
N ARG A 8 -23.10 -14.44 -20.58
CA ARG A 8 -24.17 -14.41 -21.58
C ARG A 8 -24.02 -13.16 -22.45
N ARG A 9 -23.06 -13.21 -23.36
CA ARG A 9 -22.98 -12.39 -24.59
C ARG A 9 -21.73 -12.86 -25.31
N PHE A 10 -21.86 -13.88 -26.14
CA PHE A 10 -21.03 -14.22 -27.31
C PHE A 10 -21.39 -15.64 -27.73
N GLU A 11 -22.61 -15.83 -28.26
CA GLU A 11 -22.94 -17.01 -29.06
C GLU A 11 -23.76 -16.54 -30.26
N GLU A 12 -23.05 -16.06 -31.28
CA GLU A 12 -23.56 -16.02 -32.65
C GLU A 12 -22.90 -17.16 -33.45
N ALA A 13 -23.77 -18.08 -33.87
CA ALA A 13 -23.78 -18.76 -35.16
C ALA A 13 -22.44 -19.24 -35.76
N VAL A 14 -22.08 -20.50 -35.49
CA VAL A 14 -21.22 -21.29 -36.39
C VAL A 14 -21.76 -22.71 -36.50
N LYS A 15 -22.65 -22.92 -37.48
CA LYS A 15 -23.07 -24.24 -37.99
C LYS A 15 -21.87 -24.86 -38.70
N TRP A 16 -21.35 -26.01 -38.24
CA TRP A 16 -20.40 -26.79 -39.06
C TRP A 16 -20.77 -28.27 -39.12
N ASN A 17 -20.96 -28.70 -40.37
CA ASN A 17 -21.00 -30.08 -40.81
C ASN A 17 -19.56 -30.61 -40.91
N ASN A 18 -19.32 -31.67 -40.14
CA ASN A 18 -18.37 -32.77 -40.33
C ASN A 18 -17.02 -32.58 -41.05
N ARG A 19 -16.01 -33.04 -40.29
CA ARG A 19 -14.81 -33.81 -40.70
C ARG A 19 -13.59 -32.96 -41.02
N VAL A 20 -12.62 -32.93 -40.08
CA VAL A 20 -11.17 -33.17 -40.26
C VAL A 20 -10.44 -32.83 -38.93
N ASP A 21 -9.60 -33.78 -38.47
CA ASP A 21 -8.49 -33.73 -37.49
C ASP A 21 -8.74 -33.52 -35.98
N PHE A 22 -9.00 -34.64 -35.29
CA PHE A 22 -9.32 -34.77 -33.87
C PHE A 22 -8.12 -34.99 -32.91
N ARG A 23 -6.86 -34.71 -33.29
CA ARG A 23 -5.70 -35.11 -32.43
C ARG A 23 -4.57 -34.10 -32.22
N ILE A 24 -4.63 -32.89 -32.77
CA ILE A 24 -3.54 -31.89 -32.58
C ILE A 24 -4.04 -30.57 -31.97
N ALA A 25 -5.34 -30.28 -32.02
CA ALA A 25 -5.88 -28.99 -31.56
C ALA A 25 -6.18 -28.90 -30.04
N THR A 26 -6.18 -30.01 -29.30
CA THR A 26 -6.60 -30.02 -27.88
C THR A 26 -5.46 -29.89 -26.86
N CYS A 27 -4.19 -30.01 -27.26
CA CYS A 27 -3.05 -29.78 -26.35
C CYS A 27 -2.48 -28.36 -26.40
N LEU A 28 -2.84 -27.54 -27.40
CA LEU A 28 -2.28 -26.20 -27.57
C LEU A 28 -3.09 -25.07 -26.91
N VAL A 29 -4.30 -25.36 -26.42
CA VAL A 29 -5.16 -24.37 -25.74
C VAL A 29 -4.95 -24.38 -24.21
N ILE A 30 -4.41 -25.47 -23.64
CA ILE A 30 -4.23 -25.59 -22.18
C ILE A 30 -2.86 -25.07 -21.70
N LEU A 31 -1.90 -24.87 -22.61
CA LEU A 31 -0.56 -24.32 -22.30
C LEU A 31 -0.45 -22.79 -22.39
N LEU A 32 -1.53 -22.09 -22.76
CA LEU A 32 -1.61 -20.63 -22.81
C LEU A 32 -2.61 -20.02 -21.82
N CYS A 33 -3.15 -20.82 -20.89
CA CYS A 33 -3.74 -20.29 -19.66
C CYS A 33 -2.62 -19.93 -18.69
N GLY A 34 -1.71 -19.07 -19.13
CA GLY A 34 -0.75 -18.42 -18.27
C GLY A 34 -1.53 -17.58 -17.29
N TRP A 35 -1.61 -18.03 -16.04
CA TRP A 35 -1.61 -17.24 -14.82
C TRP A 35 -1.99 -15.77 -15.04
N ALA A 36 -3.25 -15.53 -15.40
CA ALA A 36 -3.84 -14.23 -15.15
C ALA A 36 -4.09 -14.23 -13.64
N GLU A 37 -3.07 -13.85 -12.87
CA GLU A 37 -3.28 -13.39 -11.50
C GLU A 37 -4.40 -12.36 -11.59
N ALA A 38 -5.57 -12.72 -11.07
CA ALA A 38 -6.76 -11.90 -11.15
C ALA A 38 -6.58 -10.72 -10.19
N GLN A 39 -5.73 -9.77 -10.56
CA GLN A 39 -5.56 -8.54 -9.81
C GLN A 39 -6.88 -7.79 -9.79
N LEU A 40 -7.27 -7.35 -8.60
CA LEU A 40 -8.49 -6.59 -8.39
C LEU A 40 -8.50 -5.30 -9.22
N SER A 41 -9.67 -4.78 -9.55
CA SER A 41 -9.81 -3.46 -10.17
C SER A 41 -9.46 -2.32 -9.19
N ASP A 42 -9.22 -1.11 -9.70
CA ASP A 42 -9.03 0.07 -8.82
C ASP A 42 -10.26 0.31 -7.91
N GLU A 43 -11.47 0.01 -8.39
CA GLU A 43 -12.71 0.15 -7.62
C GLU A 43 -12.75 -0.81 -6.42
N GLU A 44 -12.28 -2.05 -6.62
CA GLU A 44 -12.19 -3.07 -5.57
C GLU A 44 -11.08 -2.73 -4.57
N CYS A 45 -9.93 -2.24 -5.03
CA CYS A 45 -8.83 -1.79 -4.16
C CYS A 45 -9.11 -0.47 -3.46
N GLU A 46 -10.02 0.36 -3.97
CA GLU A 46 -10.51 1.55 -3.29
C GLU A 46 -11.39 1.21 -2.08
N SER A 47 -12.11 0.08 -2.14
CA SER A 47 -13.08 -0.36 -1.11
C SER A 47 -12.73 -1.72 -0.52
N TYR A 48 -11.44 -1.97 -0.28
CA TYR A 48 -10.95 -3.26 0.21
C TYR A 48 -11.47 -3.59 1.62
N HIS A 49 -11.59 -4.87 1.95
CA HIS A 49 -12.07 -5.30 3.26
C HIS A 49 -11.06 -5.03 4.38
N GLU A 50 -11.47 -5.25 5.63
CA GLU A 50 -10.59 -5.08 6.78
C GLU A 50 -9.38 -6.01 6.74
N LEU A 51 -8.22 -5.49 7.17
CA LEU A 51 -6.98 -6.24 7.35
C LEU A 51 -6.76 -6.52 8.83
N VAL A 52 -6.76 -7.79 9.23
CA VAL A 52 -6.67 -8.20 10.64
C VAL A 52 -5.35 -8.90 10.93
N THR A 53 -4.90 -9.76 10.01
CA THR A 53 -3.75 -10.64 10.16
C THR A 53 -2.64 -10.28 9.17
N GLU A 54 -1.40 -10.72 9.41
CA GLU A 54 -0.29 -10.54 8.45
C GLU A 54 -0.64 -11.10 7.07
N SER A 55 -1.31 -12.26 7.01
CA SER A 55 -1.77 -12.86 5.76
C SER A 55 -2.75 -11.96 4.99
N ASP A 56 -3.59 -11.18 5.68
CA ASP A 56 -4.50 -10.23 5.02
C ASP A 56 -3.73 -9.09 4.35
N TYR A 57 -2.65 -8.62 4.99
CA TYR A 57 -1.77 -7.60 4.44
C TYR A 57 -1.01 -8.11 3.23
N GLU A 58 -0.49 -9.34 3.28
CA GLU A 58 0.17 -9.98 2.14
C GLU A 58 -0.79 -10.12 0.95
N THR A 59 -2.00 -10.63 1.21
CA THR A 59 -3.05 -10.77 0.19
C THR A 59 -3.42 -9.41 -0.41
N PHE A 60 -3.60 -8.38 0.41
CA PHE A 60 -3.89 -7.03 -0.07
C PHE A 60 -2.76 -6.47 -0.97
N VAL A 61 -1.50 -6.74 -0.63
CA VAL A 61 -0.36 -6.34 -1.47
C VAL A 61 -0.41 -7.06 -2.82
N ASP A 62 -0.67 -8.36 -2.84
CA ASP A 62 -0.72 -9.16 -4.07
C ASP A 62 -1.94 -8.83 -4.94
N ASP A 63 -3.08 -8.51 -4.34
CA ASP A 63 -4.30 -8.15 -5.07
C ASP A 63 -4.24 -6.73 -5.65
N CYS A 64 -3.64 -5.79 -4.90
CA CYS A 64 -3.72 -4.35 -5.19
C CYS A 64 -2.40 -3.69 -5.63
N PHE A 65 -1.32 -4.43 -5.83
CA PHE A 65 -0.12 -3.82 -6.43
C PHE A 65 -0.42 -3.30 -7.85
N GLY A 66 0.18 -2.16 -8.20
CA GLY A 66 -0.01 -1.55 -9.51
C GLY A 66 -1.34 -0.81 -9.68
N LYS A 67 -2.16 -0.70 -8.63
CA LYS A 67 -3.42 0.06 -8.64
C LYS A 67 -3.18 1.51 -8.26
N GLU A 68 -3.98 2.40 -8.87
CA GLU A 68 -3.84 3.84 -8.69
C GLU A 68 -4.53 4.32 -7.41
N VAL A 69 -5.56 3.62 -6.96
CA VAL A 69 -6.35 3.98 -5.78
C VAL A 69 -6.36 2.84 -4.78
N LEU A 70 -5.97 3.16 -3.55
CA LEU A 70 -5.95 2.24 -2.42
C LEU A 70 -6.86 2.78 -1.31
N GLY A 71 -7.70 1.93 -0.76
CA GLY A 71 -8.64 2.30 0.27
C GLY A 71 -9.28 1.09 0.95
N PHE A 72 -10.16 1.38 1.89
CA PHE A 72 -10.95 0.36 2.58
C PHE A 72 -12.42 0.70 2.47
N MET A 73 -13.30 -0.29 2.60
CA MET A 73 -14.75 -0.09 2.66
C MET A 73 -15.18 0.73 3.89
N ASP A 74 -16.36 1.33 3.84
CA ASP A 74 -16.90 2.10 4.95
C ASP A 74 -17.23 1.21 6.16
N GLY A 75 -17.12 1.77 7.36
CA GLY A 75 -17.26 1.04 8.63
C GLY A 75 -15.98 0.34 9.09
N VAL A 76 -14.96 0.21 8.24
CA VAL A 76 -13.65 -0.36 8.58
C VAL A 76 -12.66 0.72 9.03
N ALA A 77 -11.76 0.35 9.95
CA ALA A 77 -10.67 1.22 10.36
C ALA A 77 -9.77 1.60 9.18
N LYS A 78 -9.67 2.90 8.87
CA LYS A 78 -8.84 3.41 7.76
C LYS A 78 -7.36 3.51 8.15
N LYS A 79 -6.76 2.40 8.59
CA LYS A 79 -5.37 2.31 9.08
C LYS A 79 -4.64 1.16 8.40
N PHE A 80 -3.44 1.43 7.92
CA PHE A 80 -2.55 0.45 7.31
C PHE A 80 -1.22 0.39 8.07
N HIS A 81 -0.93 -0.76 8.68
CA HIS A 81 0.28 -0.96 9.49
C HIS A 81 1.38 -1.66 8.68
N ALA A 82 2.41 -0.91 8.28
CA ALA A 82 3.50 -1.41 7.45
C ALA A 82 4.30 -2.56 8.09
N ARG A 83 4.30 -2.66 9.43
CA ARG A 83 4.93 -3.77 10.16
C ARG A 83 4.32 -5.15 9.85
N LEU A 84 3.07 -5.19 9.37
CA LEU A 84 2.34 -6.42 9.07
C LEU A 84 2.51 -6.89 7.60
N VAL A 85 3.22 -6.11 6.77
CA VAL A 85 3.45 -6.40 5.34
C VAL A 85 4.62 -7.37 5.11
N GLY A 86 5.31 -7.80 6.17
CA GLY A 86 6.42 -8.75 6.11
C GLY A 86 7.74 -8.18 5.58
N SER A 87 7.75 -7.34 4.54
CA SER A 87 8.98 -6.77 3.97
C SER A 87 8.85 -5.38 3.36
N GLN A 88 9.98 -4.66 3.30
CA GLN A 88 10.08 -3.37 2.62
C GLN A 88 9.75 -3.49 1.12
N SER A 89 10.14 -4.60 0.49
CA SER A 89 9.90 -4.83 -0.94
C SER A 89 8.40 -4.87 -1.23
N MET A 90 7.64 -5.58 -0.40
CA MET A 90 6.17 -5.67 -0.51
C MET A 90 5.51 -4.33 -0.26
N PHE A 91 5.95 -3.59 0.76
CA PHE A 91 5.49 -2.23 1.00
C PHE A 91 5.71 -1.33 -0.24
N ASN A 92 6.94 -1.27 -0.76
CA ASN A 92 7.26 -0.43 -1.91
C ASN A 92 6.56 -0.90 -3.19
N ARG A 93 6.31 -2.21 -3.34
CA ARG A 93 5.54 -2.79 -4.46
C ARG A 93 4.11 -2.28 -4.47
N LEU A 94 3.44 -2.29 -3.31
CA LEU A 94 2.05 -1.84 -3.18
C LEU A 94 1.90 -0.37 -3.60
N PHE A 95 2.79 0.51 -3.15
CA PHE A 95 2.67 1.95 -3.40
C PHE A 95 3.38 2.45 -4.67
N LYS A 96 3.92 1.55 -5.50
CA LYS A 96 4.71 1.94 -6.67
C LYS A 96 3.92 2.80 -7.66
N GLU A 97 2.70 2.40 -7.98
CA GLU A 97 1.81 3.09 -8.93
C GLU A 97 0.65 3.82 -8.23
N ALA A 98 0.58 3.73 -6.90
CA ALA A 98 -0.51 4.30 -6.12
C ALA A 98 -0.46 5.83 -6.19
N LYS A 99 -1.58 6.44 -6.61
CA LYS A 99 -1.75 7.89 -6.69
C LYS A 99 -2.58 8.42 -5.52
N ARG A 100 -3.61 7.70 -5.11
CA ARG A 100 -4.55 8.10 -4.05
C ARG A 100 -4.65 7.03 -2.97
N VAL A 101 -4.23 7.38 -1.76
CA VAL A 101 -4.29 6.49 -0.59
C VAL A 101 -5.33 7.02 0.40
N LYS A 102 -6.46 6.31 0.52
CA LYS A 102 -7.63 6.69 1.33
C LYS A 102 -7.60 6.14 2.76
N PHE A 103 -6.42 5.85 3.27
CA PHE A 103 -6.17 5.41 4.65
C PHE A 103 -4.90 6.02 5.22
N GLN A 104 -4.77 5.98 6.55
CA GLN A 104 -3.55 6.40 7.24
C GLN A 104 -2.50 5.29 7.22
N ILE A 105 -1.28 5.65 6.87
CA ILE A 105 -0.13 4.72 6.80
C ILE A 105 0.67 4.83 8.10
N PHE A 106 0.93 3.71 8.76
CA PHE A 106 1.76 3.62 9.96
C PHE A 106 3.02 2.81 9.65
N VAL A 107 4.14 3.50 9.48
CA VAL A 107 5.48 2.92 9.35
C VAL A 107 6.17 3.05 10.70
N GLU A 108 5.89 2.11 11.60
CA GLU A 108 6.33 2.16 12.99
C GLU A 108 7.05 0.90 13.40
N ASN A 109 8.20 1.05 14.08
CA ASN A 109 9.00 -0.06 14.60
C ASN A 109 9.35 -1.11 13.53
N THR A 110 9.61 -0.67 12.29
CA THR A 110 9.98 -1.55 11.18
C THR A 110 11.50 -1.64 11.03
N ASP A 111 11.95 -2.72 10.40
CA ASP A 111 13.33 -2.91 9.96
C ASP A 111 13.61 -2.35 8.56
N PHE A 112 12.68 -1.54 8.02
CA PHE A 112 12.83 -0.98 6.68
C PHE A 112 14.00 0.01 6.63
N MET A 113 14.75 -0.04 5.54
CA MET A 113 15.86 0.87 5.24
C MET A 113 15.42 2.04 4.36
N ALA A 114 14.44 1.85 3.47
CA ALA A 114 13.93 2.89 2.60
C ALA A 114 12.48 2.61 2.17
N ILE A 115 11.60 3.60 2.32
CA ILE A 115 10.23 3.54 1.79
C ILE A 115 10.06 4.48 0.62
N SER A 116 9.29 4.06 -0.39
CA SER A 116 9.06 4.82 -1.61
C SER A 116 7.61 4.74 -2.05
N MET A 117 7.03 5.90 -2.34
CA MET A 117 5.65 6.07 -2.80
C MET A 117 5.66 7.11 -3.94
N PRO A 118 6.25 6.78 -5.10
CA PRO A 118 6.73 7.76 -6.07
C PRO A 118 5.64 8.46 -6.87
N GLU A 119 4.44 7.88 -6.98
CA GLU A 119 3.32 8.46 -7.76
C GLU A 119 2.21 9.03 -6.86
N VAL A 120 2.39 8.98 -5.54
CA VAL A 120 1.36 9.40 -4.60
C VAL A 120 1.14 10.91 -4.69
N THR A 121 -0.08 11.29 -5.03
CA THR A 121 -0.55 12.68 -5.07
C THR A 121 -1.51 13.01 -3.93
N HIS A 122 -2.12 12.00 -3.32
CA HIS A 122 -3.03 12.17 -2.19
C HIS A 122 -2.87 11.08 -1.12
N ILE A 123 -2.78 11.49 0.14
CA ILE A 123 -2.81 10.59 1.31
C ILE A 123 -3.76 11.14 2.38
N GLU A 124 -4.39 10.26 3.15
CA GLU A 124 -5.10 10.68 4.37
C GLU A 124 -4.10 11.01 5.50
N GLY A 125 -3.00 10.26 5.61
CA GLY A 125 -1.95 10.57 6.56
C GLY A 125 -0.83 9.53 6.59
N ILE A 126 0.31 9.89 7.18
CA ILE A 126 1.46 9.02 7.36
C ILE A 126 2.16 9.26 8.70
N GLN A 127 2.40 8.20 9.47
CA GLN A 127 3.20 8.22 10.69
C GLN A 127 4.45 7.37 10.48
N ILE A 128 5.63 7.96 10.71
CA ILE A 128 6.93 7.31 10.56
C ILE A 128 7.63 7.39 11.90
N ARG A 129 7.56 6.32 12.70
CA ARG A 129 8.04 6.34 14.09
C ARG A 129 8.98 5.20 14.44
N ASN A 130 10.05 5.52 15.18
CA ASN A 130 10.92 4.52 15.81
C ASN A 130 11.53 3.49 14.84
N ASN A 131 11.79 3.87 13.58
CA ASN A 131 12.42 2.98 12.61
C ASN A 131 13.95 3.16 12.67
N LYS A 132 14.63 2.30 13.42
CA LYS A 132 16.08 2.42 13.71
C LYS A 132 16.98 2.36 12.47
N LYS A 133 16.52 1.69 11.42
CA LYS A 133 17.29 1.45 10.18
C LYS A 133 16.84 2.31 9.00
N LEU A 134 15.75 3.08 9.15
CA LEU A 134 15.15 3.83 8.04
C LEU A 134 16.02 5.02 7.66
N LYS A 135 16.63 4.93 6.48
CA LYS A 135 17.54 5.93 5.93
C LYS A 135 16.85 6.90 4.99
N ALA A 136 15.83 6.45 4.27
CA ALA A 136 15.20 7.26 3.23
C ALA A 136 13.67 7.11 3.19
N VAL A 137 12.99 8.22 2.95
CA VAL A 137 11.57 8.29 2.62
C VAL A 137 11.47 9.06 1.31
N ARG A 138 10.89 8.45 0.29
CA ARG A 138 10.75 9.05 -1.05
C ARG A 138 9.28 9.29 -1.36
N LEU A 139 8.91 10.56 -1.35
CA LEU A 139 7.59 11.07 -1.70
C LEU A 139 7.74 12.15 -2.79
N PRO A 140 6.72 12.31 -3.67
CA PRO A 140 6.62 13.46 -4.55
C PRO A 140 6.66 14.78 -3.77
N LYS A 141 7.12 15.84 -4.46
CA LYS A 141 7.16 17.19 -3.86
C LYS A 141 5.76 17.74 -3.54
N ALA A 142 4.74 17.28 -4.25
CA ALA A 142 3.37 17.75 -4.12
C ALA A 142 2.45 16.57 -3.79
N VAL A 143 2.28 16.32 -2.49
CA VAL A 143 1.28 15.38 -1.99
C VAL A 143 0.25 16.18 -1.21
N ALA A 144 -1.02 16.04 -1.56
CA ALA A 144 -2.13 16.66 -0.84
C ALA A 144 -2.60 15.73 0.29
N TYR A 145 -2.97 16.30 1.43
CA TYR A 145 -3.67 15.57 2.49
C TYR A 145 -4.75 16.46 3.12
N ASN A 146 -5.82 15.85 3.61
CA ASN A 146 -6.96 16.60 4.14
C ASN A 146 -6.74 16.95 5.63
N ARG A 147 -6.05 18.08 5.89
CA ARG A 147 -5.79 18.55 7.25
C ARG A 147 -7.06 18.73 8.09
N ALA A 148 -8.18 19.13 7.48
CA ALA A 148 -9.44 19.36 8.21
C ALA A 148 -10.08 18.06 8.70
N LYS A 149 -9.91 16.96 7.95
CA LYS A 149 -10.48 15.65 8.28
C LYS A 149 -9.60 14.86 9.26
N VAL A 150 -8.28 15.05 9.19
CA VAL A 150 -7.32 14.15 9.84
C VAL A 150 -6.51 14.86 10.94
N GLY A 151 -6.59 16.18 11.02
CA GLY A 151 -5.93 16.99 12.04
C GLY A 151 -4.42 17.15 11.83
N PRO A 152 -3.70 17.79 12.78
CA PRO A 152 -2.24 17.98 12.71
C PRO A 152 -1.45 16.67 12.86
N ALA A 153 -2.04 15.63 13.45
CA ALA A 153 -1.44 14.30 13.60
C ALA A 153 -1.48 13.45 12.30
N ALA A 154 -1.93 14.05 11.19
CA ALA A 154 -1.98 13.38 9.90
C ALA A 154 -0.59 13.06 9.35
N VAL A 155 0.44 13.85 9.69
CA VAL A 155 1.83 13.55 9.34
C VAL A 155 2.67 13.64 10.61
N THR A 156 3.30 12.54 11.03
CA THR A 156 4.15 12.53 12.24
C THR A 156 5.44 11.79 11.96
N VAL A 157 6.58 12.37 12.33
CA VAL A 157 7.91 11.77 12.11
C VAL A 157 8.76 11.94 13.37
N ASP A 158 9.13 10.82 13.99
CA ASP A 158 9.78 10.78 15.30
C ASP A 158 10.63 9.49 15.45
N GLY A 159 11.71 9.52 16.22
CA GLY A 159 12.46 8.31 16.59
C GLY A 159 13.19 7.59 15.43
N ASN A 160 13.36 8.22 14.27
CA ASN A 160 14.07 7.64 13.13
C ASN A 160 15.54 8.11 13.14
N ALA A 161 16.40 7.35 13.81
CA ALA A 161 17.76 7.77 14.17
C ALA A 161 18.69 8.06 12.98
N VAL A 162 18.46 7.43 11.83
CA VAL A 162 19.36 7.47 10.66
C VAL A 162 18.68 8.01 9.39
N LEU A 163 17.51 8.63 9.53
CA LEU A 163 16.76 9.18 8.40
C LEU A 163 17.49 10.39 7.80
N ASP A 164 17.65 10.39 6.48
CA ASP A 164 18.42 11.39 5.77
C ASP A 164 17.76 12.79 5.77
N GLU A 165 18.60 13.81 5.60
CA GLU A 165 18.19 15.21 5.57
C GLU A 165 17.18 15.52 4.44
N GLN A 166 17.36 14.88 3.28
CA GLN A 166 16.47 15.06 2.14
C GLN A 166 15.04 14.62 2.46
N SER A 167 14.89 13.50 3.15
CA SER A 167 13.60 12.94 3.60
C SER A 167 12.92 13.89 4.58
N TYR A 168 13.66 14.43 5.55
CA TYR A 168 13.13 15.44 6.47
C TYR A 168 12.67 16.70 5.75
N THR A 169 13.43 17.19 4.76
CA THR A 169 13.04 18.34 3.96
C THR A 169 11.76 18.07 3.16
N GLN A 170 11.64 16.89 2.54
CA GLN A 170 10.43 16.49 1.81
C GLN A 170 9.22 16.38 2.72
N LEU A 171 9.36 15.75 3.88
CA LEU A 171 8.28 15.57 4.85
C LEU A 171 7.83 16.92 5.45
N LYS A 172 8.76 17.84 5.72
CA LYS A 172 8.40 19.21 6.16
C LYS A 172 7.75 20.04 5.06
N ALA A 173 8.14 19.85 3.81
CA ALA A 173 7.48 20.50 2.68
C ALA A 173 6.04 19.99 2.51
N LEU A 174 5.80 18.70 2.74
CA LEU A 174 4.48 18.08 2.75
C LEU A 174 3.59 18.68 3.85
N CYS A 175 4.08 18.76 5.09
CA CYS A 175 3.36 19.40 6.18
C CYS A 175 4.26 20.32 7.02
N PRO A 176 4.24 21.63 6.74
CA PRO A 176 5.08 22.59 7.46
C PRO A 176 4.75 22.74 8.96
N TYR A 177 3.52 22.40 9.36
CA TYR A 177 3.00 22.59 10.73
C TYR A 177 2.81 21.28 11.49
N CYS A 178 3.41 20.19 11.01
CA CYS A 178 3.29 18.87 11.63
C CYS A 178 4.49 18.54 12.53
N ASP A 179 4.29 17.56 13.39
CA ASP A 179 5.28 17.05 14.34
C ASP A 179 6.34 16.19 13.63
N ILE A 180 7.32 16.87 13.03
CA ILE A 180 8.43 16.27 12.30
C ILE A 180 9.73 16.60 13.01
N PHE A 181 10.17 15.67 13.86
CA PHE A 181 11.34 15.81 14.70
C PHE A 181 12.53 15.03 14.16
N LYS A 182 13.67 15.72 14.06
CA LYS A 182 14.96 15.06 13.88
C LYS A 182 15.39 14.43 15.20
N PRO A 183 16.06 13.27 15.18
CA PRO A 183 16.70 12.73 16.37
C PRO A 183 17.67 13.77 16.93
N THR A 184 17.41 14.24 18.14
CA THR A 184 18.35 15.06 18.90
C THR A 184 19.07 14.19 19.92
N ARG A 185 20.21 14.66 20.43
CA ARG A 185 20.93 13.95 21.51
C ARG A 185 20.06 13.73 22.76
N CYS A 186 19.07 14.60 22.99
CA CYS A 186 18.13 14.47 24.11
C CYS A 186 17.04 13.40 23.89
N ALA A 187 16.75 13.03 22.63
CA ALA A 187 15.79 11.98 22.31
C ALA A 187 16.34 10.56 22.57
N ALA A 188 17.64 10.43 22.83
CA ALA A 188 18.33 9.18 23.16
C ALA A 188 18.50 8.96 24.68
N LEU A 189 17.94 9.84 25.52
CA LEU A 189 18.01 9.72 26.97
C LEU A 189 16.95 8.74 27.47
N GLU A 190 17.35 7.77 28.30
CA GLU A 190 16.39 6.90 28.99
C GLU A 190 15.58 7.73 30.00
N PRO A 191 14.28 7.41 30.19
CA PRO A 191 13.47 8.08 31.18
C PRO A 191 14.07 7.88 32.58
N VAL A 192 14.20 8.97 33.34
CA VAL A 192 14.67 8.93 34.71
C VAL A 192 13.70 8.07 35.52
N LYS A 193 14.17 6.92 36.01
CA LYS A 193 13.41 6.15 36.99
C LYS A 193 13.32 6.99 38.25
N SER A 194 12.12 7.44 38.62
CA SER A 194 11.88 8.00 39.94
C SER A 194 12.12 6.91 40.96
N SER A 195 13.11 7.13 41.84
CA SER A 195 13.29 6.33 43.04
C SER A 195 12.26 6.79 44.06
N ASP A 196 11.21 5.99 44.24
CA ASP A 196 10.37 6.02 45.45
C ASP A 196 11.10 5.35 46.61
#